data_AF-A0A6V7ICS7-F1
#
_entry.id   AF-A0A6V7ICS7-F1
#
_cell.length_a   1.000
_cell.length_b   1.000
_cell.length_c   1.000
_cell.angle_alpha   90.00
_cell.angle_beta   90.00
_cell.angle_gamma   90.00
#
_symmetry.space_group_name_H-M   'P 1'
#
loop_
_entity.id
_entity.type
_entity.pdbx_description
1 polymer ?
#
loop_
_entity_poly.entity_id
_entity_poly.type
_entity_poly.pdbx_seq_one_letter_code
_entity_poly.pdbx_strand_id
1 'polypeptide(L)' 'PLMMAYVTRYIFGTDKLRRNAFEVRGLNGARTGVIHCDDSAILSQWLKYITDNITGLTHLQ' A
#
# COMPACT_ATOMS: atom_id res chain seq x y z
N PRO A 1 -3.89 6.97 -10.27
CA PRO A 1 -2.69 6.39 -10.93
C PRO A 1 -1.78 5.75 -9.88
N LEU A 2 -1.05 4.68 -10.23
CA LEU A 2 -0.10 4.06 -9.31
C LEU A 2 1.19 4.89 -9.15
N MET A 3 1.54 5.68 -10.18
CA MET A 3 2.58 6.72 -10.08
C MET A 3 2.34 7.60 -8.86
N MET A 4 3.35 7.72 -7.99
CA MET A 4 3.32 8.47 -6.74
C MET A 4 2.23 8.04 -5.73
N ALA A 5 1.69 6.82 -5.86
CA ALA A 5 0.87 6.25 -4.79
C ALA A 5 1.74 5.90 -3.57
N TYR A 6 1.11 5.70 -2.41
CA TYR A 6 1.79 5.15 -1.23
C TYR A 6 0.96 4.05 -0.58
N VAL A 7 1.66 3.17 0.14
CA VAL A 7 1.05 2.08 0.89
C VAL A 7 1.02 2.45 2.36
N THR A 8 -0.13 2.23 3.01
CA THR A 8 -0.27 2.46 4.44
C THR A 8 -0.94 1.29 5.14
N ARG A 9 -0.49 1.03 6.36
CA ARG A 9 -1.12 0.08 7.28
C ARG A 9 -1.79 0.77 8.46
N TYR A 10 -1.69 2.10 8.55
CA TYR A 10 -2.13 2.89 9.68
C TYR A 10 -3.66 2.99 9.76
N ILE A 11 -4.21 2.75 10.95
CA ILE A 11 -5.63 2.91 11.22
C ILE A 11 -5.89 4.36 11.62
N PHE A 12 -6.63 5.08 10.77
CA PHE A 12 -6.96 6.49 10.98
C PHE A 12 -7.60 6.74 12.34
N GLY A 13 -7.12 7.75 13.06
CA GLY A 13 -7.62 8.13 14.38
C GLY A 13 -7.10 7.27 15.55
N THR A 14 -6.08 6.44 15.33
CA THR A 14 -5.48 5.59 16.38
C THR A 14 -3.95 5.56 16.22
N ASP A 15 -3.19 5.09 17.20
CA ASP A 15 -1.75 4.83 17.02
C ASP A 15 -1.44 3.36 16.69
N LYS A 16 -2.28 2.75 15.83
CA LYS A 16 -2.21 1.30 15.55
C LYS A 16 -2.02 1.02 14.06
N LEU A 17 -1.23 -0.02 13.78
CA LEU A 17 -1.08 -0.61 12.47
C LEU A 17 -2.01 -1.82 12.31
N ARG A 18 -2.57 -2.00 11.11
CA ARG A 18 -3.34 -3.20 10.77
C ARG A 18 -2.42 -4.41 10.72
N ARG A 19 -2.82 -5.49 11.37
CA ARG A 19 -2.19 -6.80 11.25
C ARG A 19 -2.62 -7.43 9.93
N ASN A 20 -1.66 -7.92 9.15
CA ASN A 20 -1.90 -8.61 7.87
C ASN A 20 -2.85 -7.88 6.91
N ALA A 21 -2.83 -6.54 6.91
CA ALA A 21 -3.64 -5.77 5.97
C ALA A 21 -2.97 -4.45 5.63
N PHE A 22 -3.30 -3.91 4.46
CA PHE A 22 -2.77 -2.67 3.92
C PHE A 22 -3.81 -1.92 3.09
N GLU A 23 -3.54 -0.66 2.78
CA GLU A 23 -4.31 0.18 1.87
C GLU A 23 -3.34 0.91 0.94
N VAL A 24 -3.66 0.95 -0.35
CA VAL A 24 -2.93 1.76 -1.34
C VAL A 24 -3.73 3.02 -1.65
N ARG A 25 -3.07 4.17 -1.57
CA ARG A 25 -3.65 5.49 -1.82
C ARG A 25 -2.91 6.19 -2.94
N GLY A 26 -3.64 6.61 -3.98
CA GLY A 26 -3.12 7.41 -5.09
C GLY A 26 -3.31 8.91 -4.86
N LEU A 27 -2.53 9.71 -5.59
CA LEU A 27 -2.57 11.19 -5.49
C LEU A 27 -3.91 11.82 -5.89
N ASN A 28 -4.67 11.17 -6.78
CA ASN A 28 -5.96 11.68 -7.25
C ASN A 28 -7.13 11.40 -6.29
N GLY A 29 -6.83 11.07 -5.02
CA GLY A 29 -7.84 10.65 -4.04
C GLY A 29 -8.37 9.23 -4.24
N ALA A 30 -7.90 8.50 -5.26
CA ALA A 30 -8.26 7.09 -5.44
C ALA A 30 -7.63 6.24 -4.34
N ARG A 31 -8.41 5.31 -3.80
CA ARG A 31 -7.97 4.35 -2.78
C ARG A 31 -8.55 2.98 -3.06
N THR A 32 -7.81 1.96 -2.69
CA THR A 32 -8.19 0.55 -2.83
C THR A 32 -9.15 0.08 -1.73
N GLY A 33 -9.22 0.82 -0.61
CA GLY A 33 -9.80 0.31 0.63
C GLY A 33 -8.81 -0.59 1.37
N VAL A 34 -9.26 -1.22 2.45
CA VAL A 34 -8.39 -2.12 3.24
C VAL A 34 -8.37 -3.50 2.59
N ILE A 35 -7.18 -3.94 2.20
CA ILE A 35 -6.94 -5.28 1.67
C ILE A 35 -6.38 -6.14 2.80
N HIS A 36 -7.07 -7.23 3.11
CA HIS A 36 -6.64 -8.21 4.09
C HIS A 36 -5.82 -9.32 3.42
N CYS A 37 -4.81 -9.81 4.11
CA CYS A 37 -3.98 -10.93 3.70
C CYS A 37 -4.11 -12.05 4.74
N ASP A 38 -4.13 -13.29 4.28
CA ASP A 38 -4.27 -14.45 5.17
C ASP A 38 -3.02 -14.65 6.05
N ASP A 39 -1.84 -14.35 5.51
CA ASP A 39 -0.57 -14.45 6.21
C ASP A 39 0.36 -13.25 5.99
N SER A 40 1.28 -13.07 6.94
CA SER A 40 2.32 -12.05 6.97
C SER A 40 3.32 -12.14 5.82
N ALA A 41 3.62 -13.33 5.29
CA ALA A 41 4.48 -13.51 4.12
C ALA A 41 3.81 -12.95 2.86
N ILE A 42 2.51 -13.24 2.68
CA ILE A 42 1.70 -12.70 1.57
C ILE A 42 1.63 -11.18 1.66
N LEU A 43 1.37 -10.63 2.86
CA LEU A 43 1.40 -9.18 3.08
C LEU A 43 2.75 -8.59 2.64
N SER A 44 3.86 -9.17 3.11
CA SER A 44 5.20 -8.67 2.79
C SER A 44 5.50 -8.70 1.29
N GLN A 45 5.04 -9.75 0.60
CA GLN A 45 5.18 -9.90 -0.84
C GLN A 45 4.40 -8.81 -1.60
N TRP A 46 3.16 -8.55 -1.19
CA TRP A 46 2.35 -7.46 -1.76
C TRP A 46 3.02 -6.10 -1.54
N LEU A 47 3.46 -5.81 -0.31
CA LEU A 47 4.13 -4.54 0.00
C LEU A 47 5.36 -4.33 -0.87
N LYS A 48 6.19 -5.37 -1.04
CA LYS A 48 7.37 -5.34 -1.90
C LYS A 48 6.99 -5.03 -3.35
N TYR A 49 6.11 -5.82 -3.95
CA TYR A 49 5.75 -5.63 -5.36
C TYR A 49 5.10 -4.27 -5.62
N ILE A 50 4.22 -3.81 -4.74
CA ILE A 50 3.57 -2.50 -4.91
C ILE A 50 4.63 -1.38 -4.81
N THR A 51 5.52 -1.46 -3.84
CA THR A 51 6.61 -0.47 -3.66
C THR A 51 7.54 -0.45 -4.87
N ASP A 52 7.98 -1.62 -5.34
CA ASP A 52 8.84 -1.77 -6.53
C ASP A 52 8.18 -1.18 -7.79
N ASN A 53 6.87 -1.37 -7.96
CA ASN A 53 6.14 -0.80 -9.09
C ASN A 53 5.98 0.71 -8.96
N ILE A 54 5.70 1.23 -7.76
CA ILE A 54 5.60 2.67 -7.52
C ILE A 54 6.94 3.35 -7.82
N THR A 55 8.04 2.81 -7.31
CA THR A 55 9.39 3.37 -7.54
C THR A 55 9.77 3.29 -9.00
N GLY A 56 9.55 2.14 -9.65
CA GLY A 56 9.80 1.96 -11.08
C GLY A 56 9.03 2.96 -11.95
N LEU A 57 7.74 3.16 -11.67
CA LEU A 57 6.92 4.12 -12.41
C LEU A 57 7.25 5.58 -12.08
N THR A 58 7.80 5.86 -10.90
CA THR A 58 8.21 7.22 -10.50
C THR A 58 9.57 7.60 -11.10
N HIS A 59 10.45 6.63 -11.34
CA HIS A 59 11.77 6.86 -11.97
C HIS A 59 11.73 6.89 -13.50
N LEU A 60 10.61 6.50 -14.12
CA LEU A 60 10.39 6.58 -15.57
C LEU A 60 9.88 7.96 -16.03
N GLN A 61 9.93 8.97 -15.16
CA GLN A 61 9.56 10.37 -15.40
C GLN A 61 10.79 11.23 -15.62
#